data_AF-A0A090X9H9-F1
#
_entry.id   AF-A0A090X9H9-F1
#
_cell.length_a   1.000
_cell.length_b   1.000
_cell.length_c   1.000
_cell.angle_alpha   90.00
_cell.angle_beta   90.00
_cell.angle_gamma   90.00
#
_symmetry.space_group_name_H-M   'P 1'
#
loop_
_entity.id
_entity.type
_entity.pdbx_description
1 polymer ?
#
loop_
_entity_poly.entity_id
_entity_poly.type
_entity_poly.pdbx_seq_one_letter_code
_entity_poly.pdbx_strand_id
1 'polypeptide(L)'
;MSSLFLVILFLCHTHATLSQNGEVDNPDAEEVMRKLPDTYMLQSLGYYPGLICGYQRFYNVTRRGIIYRKYDLLFKYENRFYQQPFYVKNVTKNIIFMGTHSEPLLPPTDTREILFSDMESCMVIKDPKHSSACNLMVTKTRRPDLCKEKFKEHCKGRAYDYAINKCPP
;
A
#
# COMPACT_ATOMS: atom_id res chain seq x y z
N MET A 1 36.67 -12.56 53.64
CA MET A 1 37.27 -11.71 52.57
C MET A 1 37.11 -12.42 51.24
N SER A 2 37.00 -11.64 50.17
CA SER A 2 36.91 -11.98 48.74
C SER A 2 35.52 -12.07 48.12
N SER A 3 35.20 -10.96 47.44
CA SER A 3 34.23 -10.68 46.37
C SER A 3 34.70 -11.37 45.05
N LEU A 4 33.93 -11.63 43.97
CA LEU A 4 33.30 -10.69 43.03
C LEU A 4 32.45 -11.44 41.94
N PHE A 5 31.26 -10.90 41.64
CA PHE A 5 30.59 -10.57 40.35
C PHE A 5 30.33 -11.56 39.17
N LEU A 6 29.05 -11.52 38.74
CA LEU A 6 28.45 -11.49 37.37
C LEU A 6 28.84 -12.58 36.34
N VAL A 7 27.95 -13.16 35.52
CA VAL A 7 27.01 -12.53 34.58
C VAL A 7 25.88 -13.53 34.27
N ILE A 8 24.63 -13.07 34.31
CA ILE A 8 23.44 -13.77 33.81
C ILE A 8 23.49 -13.74 32.28
N LEU A 9 23.67 -14.87 31.62
CA LEU A 9 23.42 -15.00 30.18
C LEU A 9 21.97 -15.47 29.96
N PHE A 10 21.12 -14.48 29.75
CA PHE A 10 19.82 -14.61 29.10
C PHE A 10 20.01 -15.22 27.70
N LEU A 11 19.84 -16.53 27.55
CA LEU A 11 19.59 -17.14 26.25
C LEU A 11 18.11 -17.00 25.91
N CYS A 12 17.69 -15.78 25.57
CA CYS A 12 16.45 -15.56 24.82
C CYS A 12 16.67 -16.07 23.39
N HIS A 13 16.53 -17.38 23.21
CA HIS A 13 16.38 -18.00 21.90
C HIS A 13 14.97 -17.75 21.38
N THR A 14 14.65 -16.49 21.03
CA THR A 14 13.62 -16.22 20.03
C THR A 14 14.19 -16.62 18.68
N HIS A 15 14.13 -17.92 18.37
CA HIS A 15 14.08 -18.36 16.98
C HIS A 15 12.72 -17.93 16.48
N ALA A 16 12.65 -16.72 15.91
CA ALA A 16 11.56 -16.38 15.00
C ALA A 16 11.69 -17.39 13.85
N THR A 17 10.84 -18.41 13.90
CA THR A 17 10.60 -19.32 12.80
C THR A 17 10.24 -18.48 11.59
N LEU A 18 11.19 -18.40 10.67
CA LEU A 18 10.98 -17.99 9.29
C LEU A 18 9.87 -18.88 8.72
N SER A 19 8.64 -18.39 8.74
CA SER A 19 7.51 -19.01 8.04
C SER A 19 7.75 -18.87 6.55
N GLN A 20 8.46 -19.84 5.98
CA GLN A 20 8.41 -20.11 4.55
C GLN A 20 6.98 -20.62 4.26
N ASN A 21 6.24 -19.86 3.44
CA ASN A 21 4.91 -20.16 2.85
C ASN A 21 3.65 -19.60 3.53
N GLY A 22 3.76 -18.51 4.31
CA GLY A 22 2.59 -17.69 4.66
C GLY A 22 2.86 -16.23 4.32
N GLU A 23 2.44 -15.77 3.14
CA GLU A 23 2.38 -14.33 2.87
C GLU A 23 1.42 -13.70 3.89
N VAL A 24 1.94 -12.72 4.65
CA VAL A 24 1.29 -12.22 5.85
C VAL A 24 0.23 -11.20 5.46
N ASP A 25 -1.04 -11.50 5.78
CA ASP A 25 -2.10 -10.50 5.78
C ASP A 25 -1.71 -9.35 6.72
N ASN A 26 -1.93 -8.11 6.29
CA ASN A 26 -1.42 -6.87 6.92
C ASN A 26 0.12 -6.73 6.79
N PRO A 27 0.64 -6.63 5.55
CA PRO A 27 2.08 -6.48 5.31
C PRO A 27 2.64 -5.17 5.87
N ASP A 28 3.96 -5.11 6.04
CA ASP A 28 4.66 -3.87 6.33
C ASP A 28 4.50 -2.88 5.15
N ALA A 29 3.82 -1.76 5.39
CA ALA A 29 3.48 -0.82 4.33
C ALA A 29 4.71 -0.05 3.82
N GLU A 30 5.74 0.17 4.64
CA GLU A 30 6.99 0.79 4.17
C GLU A 30 7.64 -0.07 3.08
N GLU A 31 7.69 -1.39 3.32
CA GLU A 31 8.25 -2.33 2.37
C GLU A 31 7.41 -2.42 1.08
N VAL A 32 6.09 -2.51 1.20
CA VAL A 32 5.19 -2.55 0.04
C VAL A 32 5.33 -1.28 -0.80
N MET A 33 5.31 -0.10 -0.18
CA MET A 33 5.46 1.18 -0.88
C MET A 33 6.77 1.26 -1.67
N ARG A 34 7.84 0.68 -1.13
CA ARG A 34 9.17 0.66 -1.78
C ARG A 34 9.22 -0.34 -2.93
N LYS A 35 8.63 -1.53 -2.78
CA LYS A 35 8.69 -2.61 -3.78
C LYS A 35 7.66 -2.46 -4.89
N LEU A 36 6.50 -1.87 -4.60
CA LEU A 36 5.39 -1.64 -5.52
C LEU A 36 5.08 -0.13 -5.67
N PRO A 37 6.04 0.70 -6.12
CA PRO A 37 5.86 2.14 -6.21
C PRO A 37 4.83 2.55 -7.26
N ASP A 38 4.60 1.72 -8.29
CA ASP A 38 3.73 2.00 -9.43
C ASP A 38 2.80 0.81 -9.66
N THR A 39 1.50 1.02 -9.47
CA THR A 39 0.50 -0.05 -9.60
C THR A 39 -0.79 0.43 -10.24
N TYR A 40 -1.52 -0.48 -10.87
CA TYR A 40 -2.71 -0.20 -11.65
C TYR A 40 -3.90 -0.96 -11.06
N MET A 41 -5.05 -0.31 -11.02
CA MET A 41 -6.26 -0.89 -10.46
C MET A 41 -6.83 -1.92 -11.42
N LEU A 42 -6.78 -3.19 -11.02
CA LEU A 42 -7.37 -4.30 -11.77
C LEU A 42 -8.80 -4.57 -11.32
N GLN A 43 -9.09 -4.48 -10.02
CA GLN A 43 -10.42 -4.65 -9.46
C GLN A 43 -10.72 -3.62 -8.38
N SER A 44 -11.98 -3.25 -8.22
CA SER A 44 -12.47 -2.41 -7.12
C SER A 44 -13.89 -2.80 -6.71
N LEU A 45 -14.27 -2.57 -5.47
CA LEU A 45 -15.69 -2.56 -5.09
C LEU A 45 -16.40 -1.28 -5.58
N GLY A 46 -15.65 -0.22 -5.83
CA GLY A 46 -16.14 1.03 -6.39
C GLY A 46 -16.45 0.84 -7.87
N TYR A 47 -17.60 1.37 -8.29
CA TYR A 47 -17.98 1.37 -9.70
C TYR A 47 -17.57 2.70 -10.37
N TYR A 48 -16.65 2.62 -11.33
CA TYR A 48 -16.09 3.76 -12.06
C TYR A 48 -16.39 3.61 -13.56
N PRO A 49 -17.62 3.95 -14.01
CA PRO A 49 -18.01 3.77 -15.40
C PRO A 49 -17.13 4.60 -16.34
N GLY A 50 -16.67 3.97 -17.42
CA GLY A 50 -15.81 4.60 -18.43
C GLY A 50 -14.37 4.88 -17.97
N LEU A 51 -13.96 4.35 -16.81
CA LEU A 51 -12.57 4.46 -16.37
C LEU A 51 -11.66 3.69 -17.33
N ILE A 52 -10.69 4.40 -17.90
CA ILE A 52 -9.68 3.82 -18.79
C ILE A 52 -8.52 3.25 -17.97
N CYS A 53 -8.12 3.95 -16.90
CA CYS A 53 -7.04 3.51 -16.04
C CYS A 53 -7.19 4.09 -14.63
N GLY A 54 -7.18 3.24 -13.61
CA GLY A 54 -6.85 3.61 -12.24
C GLY A 54 -5.37 3.32 -11.98
N TYR A 55 -4.63 4.30 -11.49
CA TYR A 55 -3.18 4.19 -11.25
C TYR A 55 -2.83 4.77 -9.89
N GLN A 56 -1.98 4.07 -9.16
CA GLN A 56 -1.50 4.47 -7.86
C GLN A 56 0.02 4.57 -7.88
N ARG A 57 0.54 5.62 -7.25
CA ARG A 57 1.97 5.87 -7.15
C ARG A 57 2.42 6.20 -5.74
N PHE A 58 3.54 5.61 -5.33
CA PHE A 58 4.37 6.05 -4.21
C PHE A 58 5.68 6.62 -4.74
N TYR A 59 6.04 7.84 -4.34
CA TYR A 59 7.23 8.51 -4.86
C TYR A 59 7.77 9.57 -3.92
N ASN A 60 9.01 9.99 -4.17
CA ASN A 60 9.65 11.09 -3.45
C ASN A 60 9.70 12.33 -4.34
N VAL A 61 9.50 13.50 -3.74
CA VAL A 61 9.75 14.79 -4.38
C VAL A 61 10.66 15.63 -3.49
N THR A 62 11.67 16.25 -4.09
CA THR A 62 12.56 17.16 -3.39
C THR A 62 12.10 18.60 -3.60
N ARG A 63 11.87 19.34 -2.52
CA ARG A 63 11.54 20.78 -2.58
C ARG A 63 12.40 21.51 -1.56
N ARG A 64 13.16 22.51 -2.02
CA ARG A 64 14.06 23.32 -1.16
C ARG A 64 15.02 22.45 -0.31
N GLY A 65 15.54 21.38 -0.89
CA GLY A 65 16.45 20.45 -0.20
C GLY A 65 15.78 19.45 0.74
N ILE A 66 14.46 19.51 0.93
CA ILE A 66 13.69 18.58 1.76
C ILE A 66 13.04 17.53 0.87
N ILE A 67 13.19 16.25 1.24
CA ILE A 67 12.56 15.12 0.57
C ILE A 67 11.19 14.87 1.20
N TYR A 68 10.15 14.89 0.38
CA TYR A 68 8.79 14.58 0.77
C TYR A 68 8.35 13.28 0.11
N ARG A 69 7.86 12.34 0.92
CA ARG A 69 7.21 11.12 0.46
C ARG A 69 5.77 11.43 0.07
N LYS A 70 5.33 10.93 -1.07
CA LYS A 70 4.01 11.18 -1.64
C LYS A 70 3.32 9.89 -2.04
N TYR A 71 2.01 9.92 -1.89
CA TYR A 71 1.06 8.96 -2.44
C TYR A 71 0.21 9.71 -3.45
N ASP A 72 -0.14 9.04 -4.55
CA ASP A 72 -1.07 9.60 -5.51
C ASP A 72 -1.96 8.51 -6.08
N LEU A 73 -3.23 8.88 -6.26
CA LEU A 73 -4.24 8.05 -6.92
C LEU A 73 -4.77 8.85 -8.11
N LEU A 74 -4.63 8.25 -9.29
CA LEU A 74 -4.99 8.84 -10.56
C LEU A 74 -6.07 8.01 -11.25
N PHE A 75 -7.11 8.70 -11.72
CA PHE A 75 -8.15 8.13 -12.55
C PHE A 75 -8.16 8.82 -13.91
N LYS A 76 -7.82 8.06 -14.95
CA LYS A 76 -7.87 8.49 -16.35
C LYS A 76 -9.18 8.03 -16.99
N TYR A 77 -9.86 8.98 -17.59
CA TYR A 77 -10.99 8.76 -18.51
C TYR A 77 -10.61 9.32 -19.88
N GLU A 78 -11.49 9.21 -20.87
CA GLU A 78 -11.23 9.66 -22.24
C GLU A 78 -10.89 11.16 -22.31
N ASN A 79 -11.70 12.00 -21.66
CA ASN A 79 -11.61 13.46 -21.75
C ASN A 79 -11.25 14.15 -20.42
N ARG A 80 -10.88 13.39 -19.38
CA ARG A 80 -10.60 13.94 -18.05
C ARG A 80 -9.64 13.08 -17.25
N PHE A 81 -8.93 13.75 -16.36
CA PHE A 81 -8.01 13.15 -15.41
C PHE A 81 -8.34 13.66 -14.01
N TYR A 82 -8.44 12.75 -13.06
CA TYR A 82 -8.49 13.08 -11.64
C TYR A 82 -7.22 12.59 -10.98
N GLN A 83 -6.63 13.42 -10.14
CA GLN A 83 -5.40 13.12 -9.41
C GLN A 83 -5.59 13.56 -7.97
N GLN A 84 -5.12 12.75 -7.03
CA GLN A 84 -5.26 13.01 -5.59
C GLN A 84 -3.89 12.84 -4.91
N PRO A 85 -3.00 13.84 -5.05
CA PRO A 85 -1.66 13.74 -4.51
C PRO A 85 -1.66 14.09 -3.02
N PHE A 86 -1.23 13.16 -2.18
CA PHE A 86 -1.04 13.36 -0.76
C PHE A 86 0.45 13.37 -0.38
N TYR A 87 0.75 13.93 0.78
CA TYR A 87 2.02 13.76 1.49
C TYR A 87 1.84 12.64 2.50
N VAL A 88 2.77 11.69 2.50
CA VAL A 88 2.82 10.64 3.53
C VAL A 88 3.39 11.28 4.79
N LYS A 89 2.59 11.25 5.86
CA LYS A 89 2.92 11.85 7.17
C LYS A 89 3.55 10.84 8.10
N ASN A 90 3.01 9.63 8.10
CA ASN A 90 3.50 8.53 8.92
C ASN A 90 3.08 7.19 8.29
N VAL A 91 3.78 6.13 8.63
CA VAL A 91 3.40 4.76 8.29
C VAL A 91 3.52 3.92 9.56
N THR A 92 2.45 3.20 9.89
CA THR A 92 2.42 2.32 11.07
C THR A 92 1.89 0.97 10.67
N LYS A 93 2.74 -0.06 10.72
CA LYS A 93 2.41 -1.43 10.27
C LYS A 93 1.94 -1.38 8.81
N ASN A 94 0.69 -1.75 8.56
CA ASN A 94 0.06 -1.79 7.24
C ASN A 94 -0.73 -0.52 6.88
N ILE A 95 -0.70 0.51 7.74
CA ILE A 95 -1.47 1.74 7.58
C ILE A 95 -0.57 2.89 7.16
N ILE A 96 -0.99 3.61 6.11
CA ILE A 96 -0.35 4.81 5.59
C ILE A 96 -1.19 6.01 6.01
N PHE A 97 -0.62 6.93 6.79
CA PHE A 97 -1.25 8.17 7.22
C PHE A 97 -0.79 9.32 6.32
N MET A 98 -1.75 10.07 5.79
CA MET A 98 -1.50 11.03 4.71
C MET A 98 -2.24 12.35 4.92
N GLY A 99 -1.76 13.42 4.27
CA GLY A 99 -2.40 14.73 4.25
C GLY A 99 -2.14 15.50 2.97
N THR A 100 -2.98 16.49 2.66
CA THR A 100 -2.84 17.31 1.44
C THR A 100 -1.71 18.35 1.53
N HIS A 101 -1.26 18.64 2.74
CA HIS A 101 -0.27 19.65 3.08
C HIS A 101 1.09 19.02 3.39
N SER A 102 2.19 19.73 3.17
CA SER A 102 3.55 19.18 3.31
C SER A 102 4.09 19.24 4.74
N GLU A 103 3.55 20.15 5.54
CA GLU A 103 3.98 20.55 6.88
C GLU A 103 3.91 19.37 7.87
N PRO A 104 5.04 18.93 8.47
CA PRO A 104 5.06 17.72 9.32
C PRO A 104 4.17 17.80 10.56
N LEU A 105 3.96 19.00 11.11
CA LEU A 105 3.17 19.21 12.32
C LEU A 105 1.65 19.16 12.08
N LEU A 106 1.21 19.26 10.82
CA LEU A 106 -0.21 19.12 10.50
C LEU A 106 -0.62 17.65 10.58
N PRO A 107 -1.74 17.34 11.25
CA PRO A 107 -2.18 15.97 11.42
C PRO A 107 -2.56 15.33 10.07
N PRO A 108 -2.48 13.99 9.96
CA PRO A 108 -3.02 13.27 8.81
C PRO A 108 -4.52 13.55 8.64
N THR A 109 -4.96 13.72 7.40
CA THR A 109 -6.38 13.91 7.04
C THR A 109 -6.95 12.71 6.30
N ASP A 110 -6.12 11.79 5.85
CA ASP A 110 -6.51 10.59 5.09
C ASP A 110 -5.64 9.39 5.48
N THR A 111 -6.14 8.19 5.23
CA THR A 111 -5.45 6.93 5.51
C THR A 111 -5.69 5.90 4.43
N ARG A 112 -4.69 5.05 4.18
CA ARG A 112 -4.86 3.82 3.38
C ARG A 112 -4.35 2.65 4.17
N GLU A 113 -5.03 1.52 4.04
CA GLU A 113 -4.65 0.27 4.67
C GLU A 113 -4.30 -0.75 3.60
N ILE A 114 -3.09 -1.31 3.67
CA ILE A 114 -2.68 -2.41 2.80
C ILE A 114 -3.08 -3.70 3.50
N LEU A 115 -4.05 -4.42 2.93
CA LEU A 115 -4.62 -5.63 3.53
C LEU A 115 -3.79 -6.86 3.17
N PHE A 116 -3.19 -6.85 1.98
CA PHE A 116 -2.36 -7.94 1.47
C PHE A 116 -1.37 -7.42 0.42
N SER A 117 -0.23 -8.07 0.27
CA SER A 117 0.73 -7.86 -0.82
C SER A 117 1.61 -9.08 -0.99
N ASP A 118 1.86 -9.47 -2.24
CA ASP A 118 2.88 -10.49 -2.59
C ASP A 118 4.30 -9.87 -2.61
N MET A 119 4.41 -8.57 -2.32
CA MET A 119 5.63 -7.78 -2.34
C MET A 119 6.32 -7.67 -3.70
N GLU A 120 5.73 -8.16 -4.79
CA GLU A 120 6.41 -8.22 -6.08
C GLU A 120 5.54 -7.75 -7.23
N SER A 121 4.26 -8.10 -7.23
CA SER A 121 3.38 -7.83 -8.36
C SER A 121 2.02 -7.25 -8.01
N CYS A 122 1.55 -7.35 -6.78
CA CYS A 122 0.22 -6.86 -6.43
C CYS A 122 0.02 -6.58 -4.94
N MET A 123 -0.98 -5.75 -4.66
CA MET A 123 -1.46 -5.47 -3.31
C MET A 123 -2.98 -5.25 -3.30
N VAL A 124 -3.59 -5.55 -2.16
CA VAL A 124 -4.97 -5.18 -1.85
C VAL A 124 -4.92 -3.98 -0.91
N ILE A 125 -5.50 -2.86 -1.32
CA ILE A 125 -5.47 -1.61 -0.55
C ILE A 125 -6.89 -1.06 -0.37
N LYS A 126 -7.15 -0.47 0.79
CA LYS A 126 -8.47 0.06 1.15
C LYS A 126 -8.37 1.47 1.73
N ASP A 127 -9.37 2.28 1.42
CA ASP A 127 -9.70 3.47 2.19
C ASP A 127 -10.68 3.08 3.33
N PRO A 128 -10.27 3.16 4.61
CA PRO A 128 -11.14 2.79 5.72
C PRO A 128 -12.33 3.75 5.88
N LYS A 129 -12.27 4.99 5.37
CA LYS A 129 -13.39 5.95 5.39
C LYS A 129 -14.45 5.64 4.34
N HIS A 130 -14.07 5.02 3.23
CA HIS A 130 -14.95 4.69 2.12
C HIS A 130 -14.82 3.20 1.79
N SER A 131 -15.70 2.37 2.37
CA SER A 131 -15.61 0.91 2.22
C SER A 131 -15.67 0.41 0.78
N SER A 132 -16.28 1.17 -0.15
CA SER A 132 -16.29 0.89 -1.58
C SER A 132 -14.93 1.12 -2.25
N ALA A 133 -14.03 1.90 -1.66
CA ALA A 133 -12.67 2.09 -2.16
C ALA A 133 -11.73 1.01 -1.60
N CYS A 134 -12.04 -0.25 -1.91
CA CYS A 134 -11.18 -1.42 -1.70
C CYS A 134 -10.76 -1.94 -3.07
N ASN A 135 -9.46 -1.94 -3.34
CA ASN A 135 -8.89 -2.09 -4.68
C ASN A 135 -7.84 -3.19 -4.71
N LEU A 136 -7.86 -3.99 -5.78
CA LEU A 136 -6.74 -4.82 -6.18
C LEU A 136 -5.86 -4.02 -7.14
N MET A 137 -4.64 -3.72 -6.68
CA MET A 137 -3.63 -2.96 -7.42
C MET A 137 -2.53 -3.91 -7.88
N VAL A 138 -2.11 -3.79 -9.14
CA VAL A 138 -1.21 -4.75 -9.79
C VAL A 138 -0.14 -4.05 -10.62
N THR A 139 1.01 -4.68 -10.81
CA THR A 139 1.99 -4.31 -11.84
C THR A 139 1.55 -4.86 -13.20
N LYS A 140 2.18 -4.40 -14.30
CA LYS A 140 1.83 -4.87 -15.66
C LYS A 140 2.29 -6.29 -15.99
N THR A 141 3.21 -6.86 -15.21
CA THR A 141 4.07 -7.96 -15.67
C THR A 141 3.61 -9.34 -15.23
N ARG A 142 2.65 -9.46 -14.29
CA ARG A 142 2.26 -10.76 -13.72
C ARG A 142 0.77 -10.97 -13.53
N ARG A 143 0.39 -12.25 -13.55
CA ARG A 143 -0.97 -12.72 -13.21
C ARG A 143 -1.11 -12.85 -11.70
N PRO A 144 -2.03 -12.11 -11.07
CA PRO A 144 -2.11 -12.01 -9.62
C PRO A 144 -3.20 -12.93 -9.06
N ASP A 145 -3.18 -14.24 -9.38
CA ASP A 145 -4.26 -15.16 -8.99
C ASP A 145 -4.42 -15.21 -7.46
N LEU A 146 -3.31 -15.27 -6.71
CA LEU A 146 -3.31 -15.17 -5.25
C LEU A 146 -3.89 -13.84 -4.75
N CYS A 147 -3.46 -12.70 -5.31
CA CYS A 147 -4.02 -11.41 -4.88
C CYS A 147 -5.50 -11.24 -5.25
N LYS A 148 -6.01 -11.91 -6.29
CA LYS A 148 -7.46 -11.94 -6.57
C LYS A 148 -8.22 -12.72 -5.50
N GLU A 149 -7.67 -13.84 -5.03
CA GLU A 149 -8.26 -14.59 -3.91
C GLU A 149 -8.25 -13.73 -2.64
N LYS A 150 -7.12 -13.11 -2.33
CA LYS A 150 -6.98 -12.20 -1.18
C LYS A 150 -7.86 -10.96 -1.28
N PHE A 151 -8.05 -10.42 -2.48
CA PHE A 151 -9.01 -9.34 -2.71
C PHE A 151 -10.42 -9.78 -2.35
N LYS A 152 -10.86 -10.97 -2.77
CA LYS A 152 -12.20 -11.50 -2.42
C LYS A 152 -12.34 -11.72 -0.91
N GLU A 153 -11.31 -12.27 -0.26
CA GLU A 153 -11.28 -12.51 1.18
C GLU A 153 -11.44 -11.21 1.99
N HIS A 154 -10.65 -10.19 1.63
CA HIS A 154 -10.55 -8.93 2.36
C HIS A 154 -11.64 -7.91 2.00
N CYS A 155 -11.91 -7.72 0.71
CA CYS A 155 -12.79 -6.65 0.23
C CYS A 155 -14.28 -7.01 0.26
N LYS A 156 -14.68 -8.30 0.29
CA LYS A 156 -16.08 -8.76 0.43
C LYS A 156 -17.15 -7.90 -0.25
N GLY A 157 -17.54 -8.26 -1.48
CA GLY A 157 -18.64 -7.60 -2.17
C GLY A 157 -18.62 -7.82 -3.66
N ARG A 158 -19.47 -7.08 -4.37
CA ARG A 158 -19.44 -7.07 -5.84
C ARG A 158 -18.21 -6.30 -6.31
N ALA A 159 -17.33 -7.02 -7.00
CA ALA A 159 -16.16 -6.44 -7.66
C ALA A 159 -16.50 -5.96 -9.07
N TYR A 160 -15.79 -4.92 -9.51
CA TYR A 160 -15.76 -4.44 -10.88
C TYR A 160 -14.34 -4.54 -11.41
N ASP A 161 -14.19 -5.09 -12.61
CA ASP A 161 -12.91 -5.26 -13.29
C ASP A 161 -12.57 -4.05 -14.16
N TYR A 162 -11.29 -3.72 -14.24
CA TYR A 162 -10.77 -2.61 -15.02
C TYR A 162 -9.59 -3.05 -15.88
N ALA A 163 -9.48 -2.44 -17.07
CA ALA A 163 -8.36 -2.68 -17.96
C ALA A 163 -7.13 -1.88 -17.50
N ILE A 164 -5.95 -2.51 -17.52
CA ILE A 164 -4.67 -1.86 -17.15
C ILE A 164 -3.76 -1.57 -18.36
N ASN A 165 -4.12 -2.06 -19.54
CA ASN A 165 -3.31 -1.96 -20.76
C ASN A 165 -3.25 -0.54 -21.36
N LYS A 166 -4.19 0.33 -21.01
CA LYS A 166 -4.24 1.74 -21.46
C LYS A 166 -3.74 2.73 -20.40
N CYS A 167 -3.09 2.22 -19.36
CA CYS A 167 -2.44 3.01 -18.33
C CYS A 167 -1.09 3.59 -18.81
N PRO A 168 -0.66 4.75 -18.27
CA PRO A 168 0.68 5.28 -18.51
C PRO A 168 1.78 4.24 -18.26
N PRO A 169 2.94 4.35 -18.94
CA PRO A 169 4.10 3.45 -18.76
C PRO A 169 4.43 3.18 -17.31
#